data_AF-A0A2V2AHJ9-F1
#
_entry.id   AF-A0A2V2AHJ9-F1
#
_cell.length_a   1.000
_cell.length_b   1.000
_cell.length_c   1.000
_cell.angle_alpha   90.00
_cell.angle_beta   90.00
_cell.angle_gamma   90.00
#
_symmetry.space_group_name_H-M   'P 1'
#
loop_
_entity.id
_entity.type
_entity.pdbx_description
1 polymer ?
#
loop_
_entity_poly.entity_id
_entity_poly.type
_entity_poly.pdbx_seq_one_letter_code
_entity_poly.pdbx_strand_id
1 'polypeptide(L)'
;MNWTASAAIALTLLFSLSSPAFAETPALNEARALVAKAHMGSNLPAIAMSTAQGTVSYSMIAEKLGSADADRIVSEEITALLPKYQPKWDENLAQAYEKSFSEEELASLVADGPTSQYVEKVKAQQATVGSEMRSTSEPIVAALVTEALKETMEKRVQ
;
A
#
# COMPACT_ATOMS: atom_id res chain seq x y z
N MET A 1 -35.22 -67.50 -7.79
CA MET A 1 -35.45 -66.11 -7.33
C MET A 1 -34.11 -65.60 -6.86
N ASN A 2 -33.56 -64.66 -7.62
CA ASN A 2 -32.11 -64.48 -7.81
C ASN A 2 -31.75 -63.13 -7.21
N TRP A 3 -30.77 -63.05 -6.32
CA TRP A 3 -30.28 -61.77 -5.82
C TRP A 3 -28.75 -61.83 -5.72
N THR A 4 -28.08 -61.34 -6.77
CA THR A 4 -26.71 -60.84 -6.71
C THR A 4 -26.77 -59.37 -6.33
N ALA A 5 -25.97 -58.93 -5.36
CA ALA A 5 -25.76 -57.52 -5.07
C ALA A 5 -24.28 -57.19 -5.24
N SER A 6 -24.00 -56.43 -6.29
CA SER A 6 -22.68 -55.98 -6.73
C SER A 6 -22.07 -54.97 -5.75
N ALA A 7 -20.78 -55.11 -5.47
CA ALA A 7 -20.00 -54.13 -4.73
C ALA A 7 -19.68 -52.91 -5.62
N ALA A 8 -20.04 -51.71 -5.16
CA ALA A 8 -19.70 -50.45 -5.82
C ALA A 8 -18.35 -49.94 -5.27
N ILE A 9 -17.36 -49.79 -6.15
CA ILE A 9 -16.07 -49.16 -5.84
C ILE A 9 -16.21 -47.66 -6.09
N ALA A 10 -16.24 -46.86 -5.02
CA ALA A 10 -16.21 -45.40 -5.11
C ALA A 10 -14.75 -44.93 -5.30
N LEU A 11 -14.42 -44.44 -6.49
CA LEU A 11 -13.14 -43.81 -6.79
C LEU A 11 -13.21 -42.33 -6.40
N THR A 12 -12.62 -41.97 -5.26
CA THR A 12 -12.55 -40.58 -4.78
C THR A 12 -11.45 -39.83 -5.53
N LEU A 13 -11.84 -38.95 -6.45
CA LEU A 13 -10.93 -38.01 -7.12
C LEU A 13 -10.55 -36.90 -6.13
N LEU A 14 -9.32 -36.92 -5.64
CA LEU A 14 -8.73 -35.81 -4.87
C LEU A 14 -8.35 -34.68 -5.84
N PHE A 15 -9.24 -33.69 -5.98
CA PHE A 15 -8.90 -32.40 -6.60
C PHE A 15 -7.98 -31.65 -5.63
N SER A 16 -6.68 -31.62 -5.95
CA SER A 16 -5.71 -30.77 -5.25
C SER A 16 -6.03 -29.32 -5.59
N LEU A 17 -6.60 -28.58 -4.63
CA LEU A 17 -6.75 -27.14 -4.68
C LEU A 17 -5.37 -26.51 -4.54
N SER A 18 -4.67 -26.30 -5.66
CA SER A 18 -3.48 -25.45 -5.69
C SER A 18 -3.92 -24.01 -5.44
N SER A 19 -3.80 -23.53 -4.20
CA SER A 19 -3.85 -22.10 -3.94
C SER A 19 -2.78 -21.42 -4.80
N PRO A 20 -3.08 -20.34 -5.54
CA PRO A 20 -2.04 -19.53 -6.13
C PRO A 20 -1.28 -18.89 -4.97
N ALA A 21 -0.18 -19.54 -4.55
CA ALA A 21 0.85 -18.83 -3.84
C ALA A 21 1.34 -17.76 -4.81
N PHE A 22 1.16 -16.48 -4.47
CA PHE A 22 1.88 -15.41 -5.13
C PHE A 22 3.35 -15.73 -4.94
N ALA A 23 3.98 -16.29 -5.97
CA ALA A 23 5.41 -16.55 -5.94
C ALA A 23 6.08 -15.18 -5.86
N GLU A 24 6.77 -14.92 -4.75
CA GLU A 24 7.59 -13.71 -4.64
C GLU A 24 8.63 -13.74 -5.75
N THR A 25 8.61 -12.71 -6.60
CA THR A 25 9.57 -12.58 -7.67
C THR A 25 10.86 -11.97 -7.10
N PRO A 26 12.05 -12.36 -7.61
CA PRO A 26 13.29 -11.69 -7.26
C PRO A 26 13.23 -10.17 -7.49
N ALA A 27 12.58 -9.74 -8.59
CA ALA A 27 12.32 -8.33 -8.89
C ALA A 27 11.52 -7.63 -7.78
N LEU A 28 10.47 -8.25 -7.23
CA LEU A 28 9.70 -7.66 -6.14
C LEU A 28 10.53 -7.50 -4.86
N ASN A 29 11.44 -8.45 -4.57
CA ASN A 29 12.36 -8.33 -3.44
C ASN A 29 13.34 -7.16 -3.61
N GLU A 30 13.89 -6.97 -4.80
CA GLU A 30 14.72 -5.80 -5.10
C GLU A 30 13.94 -4.49 -5.03
N ALA A 31 12.69 -4.47 -5.51
CA ALA A 31 11.82 -3.30 -5.38
C ALA A 31 11.52 -2.95 -3.91
N ARG A 32 11.25 -3.95 -3.07
CA ARG A 32 11.08 -3.76 -1.61
C ARG A 32 12.35 -3.22 -0.98
N ALA A 33 13.52 -3.77 -1.33
CA ALA A 33 14.80 -3.29 -0.85
C ALA A 33 15.04 -1.82 -1.25
N LEU A 34 14.70 -1.46 -2.49
CA LEU A 34 14.79 -0.09 -2.98
C LEU A 34 13.89 0.87 -2.20
N VAL A 35 12.60 0.52 -2.06
CA VAL A 35 11.62 1.33 -1.34
C VAL A 35 12.05 1.56 0.11
N ALA A 36 12.51 0.51 0.79
CA ALA A 36 12.98 0.57 2.15
C ALA A 36 14.26 1.41 2.28
N LYS A 37 15.29 1.13 1.47
CA LYS A 37 16.60 1.80 1.54
C LYS A 37 16.52 3.30 1.22
N ALA A 38 15.67 3.67 0.27
CA ALA A 38 15.50 5.06 -0.16
C ALA A 38 14.33 5.78 0.53
N HIS A 39 13.65 5.14 1.48
CA HIS A 39 12.47 5.69 2.18
C HIS A 39 11.41 6.26 1.24
N MET A 40 11.17 5.59 0.11
CA MET A 40 10.35 6.14 -0.98
C MET A 40 8.88 6.30 -0.60
N GLY A 41 8.39 5.53 0.37
CA GLY A 41 7.01 5.64 0.87
C GLY A 41 6.77 6.71 1.93
N SER A 42 7.78 7.48 2.31
CA SER A 42 7.70 8.52 3.37
C SER A 42 6.75 9.69 3.04
N ASN A 43 6.18 9.73 1.83
CA ASN A 43 5.19 10.72 1.40
C ASN A 43 3.75 10.40 1.85
N LEU A 44 3.47 9.19 2.37
CA LEU A 44 2.13 8.81 2.83
C LEU A 44 1.48 9.82 3.81
N PRO A 45 2.18 10.34 4.84
CA PRO A 45 1.57 11.28 5.77
C PRO A 45 1.11 12.58 5.10
N ALA A 46 1.92 13.10 4.17
CA ALA A 46 1.61 14.32 3.43
C ALA A 46 0.41 14.11 2.48
N ILE A 47 0.36 12.95 1.81
CA ILE A 47 -0.78 12.58 0.96
C ILE A 47 -2.05 12.46 1.81
N ALA A 48 -2.00 11.73 2.93
CA ALA A 48 -3.12 11.58 3.84
C ALA A 48 -3.61 12.93 4.38
N MET A 49 -2.70 13.82 4.77
CA MET A 49 -3.06 15.15 5.27
C MET A 49 -3.75 15.99 4.19
N SER A 50 -3.19 16.03 2.98
CA SER A 50 -3.80 16.73 1.85
C SER A 50 -5.18 16.17 1.51
N THR A 51 -5.35 14.84 1.57
CA THR A 51 -6.65 14.20 1.38
C THR A 51 -7.63 14.57 2.49
N ALA A 52 -7.20 14.57 3.76
CA ALA A 52 -8.02 14.94 4.90
C ALA A 52 -8.54 16.38 4.78
N GLN A 53 -7.67 17.33 4.43
CA GLN A 53 -8.01 18.75 4.22
C GLN A 53 -9.08 18.96 3.15
N GLY A 54 -9.23 18.03 2.20
CA GLY A 54 -10.29 18.06 1.19
C GLY A 54 -11.65 17.55 1.68
N THR A 55 -11.79 17.13 2.94
CA THR A 55 -13.03 16.53 3.45
C THR A 55 -13.89 17.51 4.26
N VAL A 56 -15.20 17.29 4.25
CA VAL A 56 -16.16 18.02 5.11
C VAL A 56 -15.84 17.80 6.60
N SER A 57 -15.42 16.58 6.97
CA SER A 57 -15.02 16.23 8.32
C SER A 57 -13.88 17.10 8.85
N TYR A 58 -12.85 17.33 8.04
CA TYR A 58 -11.77 18.26 8.41
C TYR A 58 -12.29 19.69 8.56
N SER A 59 -13.13 20.17 7.64
CA SER A 59 -13.71 21.52 7.74
C SER A 59 -14.48 21.73 9.05
N MET A 60 -15.24 20.72 9.51
CA MET A 60 -15.93 20.77 10.80
C MET A 60 -14.95 20.82 11.99
N ILE A 61 -13.86 20.04 11.95
CA ILE A 61 -12.82 20.08 12.97
C ILE A 61 -12.18 21.49 13.01
N ALA A 62 -11.83 22.04 11.85
CA ALA A 62 -11.20 23.35 11.72
C ALA A 62 -12.13 24.50 12.17
N GLU A 63 -13.44 24.39 11.94
CA GLU A 63 -14.42 25.38 12.44
C GLU A 63 -14.45 25.40 13.98
N LYS A 64 -14.32 24.23 14.63
CA LYS A 64 -14.35 24.14 16.09
C LYS A 64 -13.04 24.51 16.77
N LEU A 65 -11.91 24.08 16.20
CA LEU A 65 -10.60 24.16 16.84
C LEU A 65 -9.73 25.30 16.28
N GLY A 66 -10.08 25.84 15.11
CA GLY A 66 -9.20 26.68 14.31
C GLY A 66 -8.27 25.84 13.42
N SER A 67 -7.92 26.37 12.24
CA SER A 67 -7.17 25.63 11.22
C SER A 67 -5.79 25.14 11.70
N ALA A 68 -5.08 25.94 12.49
CA ALA A 68 -3.74 25.57 12.97
C ALA A 68 -3.79 24.34 13.91
N ASP A 69 -4.77 24.30 14.82
CA ASP A 69 -4.94 23.15 15.72
C ASP A 69 -5.53 21.94 14.99
N ALA A 70 -6.44 22.15 14.04
CA ALA A 70 -6.92 21.07 13.16
C ALA A 70 -5.78 20.42 12.38
N ASP A 71 -4.90 21.23 11.77
CA ASP A 71 -3.74 20.72 11.05
C ASP A 71 -2.82 19.89 11.94
N ARG A 72 -2.46 20.45 13.11
CA ARG A 72 -1.56 19.78 14.05
C ARG A 72 -2.15 18.47 14.55
N ILE A 73 -3.40 18.47 15.03
CA ILE A 73 -4.03 17.31 15.65
C ILE A 73 -4.29 16.20 14.62
N VAL A 74 -4.81 16.55 13.44
CA VAL A 74 -5.02 15.54 12.38
C VAL A 74 -3.69 14.95 11.93
N SER A 75 -2.63 15.75 11.83
CA SER A 75 -1.28 15.25 11.51
C SER A 75 -0.72 14.33 12.61
N GLU A 76 -0.96 14.63 13.89
CA GLU A 76 -0.60 13.77 15.02
C GLU A 76 -1.30 12.40 14.91
N GLU A 77 -2.61 12.38 14.65
CA GLU A 77 -3.37 11.13 14.50
C GLU A 77 -2.96 10.34 13.24
N ILE A 78 -2.70 11.01 12.11
CA ILE A 78 -2.13 10.36 10.91
C ILE A 78 -0.80 9.70 11.26
N THR A 79 0.08 10.41 11.96
CA THR A 79 1.42 9.92 12.34
C THR A 79 1.31 8.71 13.28
N ALA A 80 0.41 8.76 14.25
CA ALA A 80 0.16 7.66 15.19
C ALA A 80 -0.33 6.38 14.47
N LEU A 81 -1.03 6.53 13.34
CA LEU A 81 -1.57 5.43 12.55
C LEU A 81 -0.58 4.87 11.52
N LEU A 82 0.54 5.54 11.22
CA LEU A 82 1.51 5.06 10.22
C LEU A 82 2.01 3.64 10.44
N PRO A 83 2.30 3.16 11.67
CA PRO A 83 2.72 1.77 11.88
C PRO A 83 1.72 0.73 11.33
N LYS A 84 0.42 1.08 11.26
CA LYS A 84 -0.64 0.22 10.71
C LYS A 84 -0.73 0.28 9.18
N TYR A 85 -0.51 1.45 8.58
CA TYR A 85 -0.78 1.68 7.15
C TYR A 85 0.46 1.71 6.26
N GLN A 86 1.60 2.17 6.78
CA GLN A 86 2.85 2.31 6.05
C GLN A 86 3.33 0.99 5.40
N PRO A 87 3.27 -0.19 6.07
CA PRO A 87 3.75 -1.42 5.45
C PRO A 87 3.00 -1.78 4.17
N LYS A 88 1.68 -1.56 4.13
CA LYS A 88 0.86 -1.86 2.94
C LYS A 88 1.06 -0.83 1.84
N TRP A 89 1.26 0.43 2.21
CA TRP A 89 1.65 1.49 1.27
C TRP A 89 3.00 1.21 0.60
N ASP A 90 4.01 0.85 1.39
CA ASP A 90 5.36 0.53 0.89
C ASP A 90 5.33 -0.71 -0.01
N GLU A 91 4.53 -1.72 0.34
CA GLU A 91 4.35 -2.90 -0.49
C GLU A 91 3.70 -2.58 -1.84
N ASN A 92 2.66 -1.73 -1.87
CA ASN A 92 2.06 -1.29 -3.13
C ASN A 92 3.07 -0.48 -3.97
N LEU A 93 3.93 0.30 -3.33
CA LEU A 93 4.99 1.04 -4.01
C LEU A 93 6.02 0.10 -4.62
N ALA A 94 6.45 -0.93 -3.88
CA ALA A 94 7.35 -1.94 -4.41
C ALA A 94 6.74 -2.66 -5.62
N GLN A 95 5.46 -3.02 -5.57
CA GLN A 95 4.76 -3.64 -6.70
C GLN A 95 4.67 -2.70 -7.92
N ALA A 96 4.48 -1.40 -7.72
CA ALA A 96 4.49 -0.42 -8.81
C ALA A 96 5.88 -0.31 -9.48
N TYR A 97 6.95 -0.38 -8.69
CA TYR A 97 8.32 -0.43 -9.20
C TYR A 97 8.63 -1.76 -9.91
N GLU A 98 8.23 -2.90 -9.34
CA GLU A 98 8.39 -4.22 -9.99
C GLU A 98 7.76 -4.25 -11.40
N LYS A 99 6.58 -3.65 -11.57
CA LYS A 99 5.93 -3.57 -12.89
C LYS A 99 6.66 -2.67 -13.90
N SER A 100 7.50 -1.76 -13.43
CA SER A 100 8.12 -0.70 -14.24
C SER A 100 9.60 -0.93 -14.55
N PHE A 101 10.23 -1.87 -13.85
CA PHE A 101 11.67 -2.13 -13.90
C PHE A 101 11.98 -3.62 -13.91
N SER A 102 13.07 -4.03 -14.56
CA SER A 102 13.58 -5.40 -14.43
C SER A 102 14.29 -5.60 -13.09
N GLU A 103 14.55 -6.86 -12.74
CA GLU A 103 15.34 -7.21 -11.56
C GLU A 103 16.73 -6.56 -11.58
N GLU A 104 17.42 -6.57 -12.73
CA GLU A 104 18.76 -5.99 -12.86
C GLU A 104 18.76 -4.48 -12.69
N GLU A 105 17.72 -3.82 -13.19
CA GLU A 105 17.55 -2.38 -13.04
C GLU A 105 17.30 -2.01 -11.57
N LEU A 106 16.42 -2.75 -10.89
CA LEU A 106 16.14 -2.57 -9.47
C LEU A 106 17.38 -2.85 -8.62
N ALA A 107 18.10 -3.93 -8.88
CA ALA A 107 19.33 -4.28 -8.17
C ALA A 107 20.40 -3.18 -8.32
N SER A 108 20.59 -2.61 -9.52
CA SER A 108 21.51 -1.47 -9.69
C SER A 108 21.02 -0.22 -8.96
N LEU A 109 19.72 0.06 -8.95
CA LEU A 109 19.16 1.18 -8.17
C LEU A 109 19.36 0.98 -6.66
N VAL A 110 19.24 -0.26 -6.17
CA VAL A 110 19.53 -0.60 -4.78
C VAL A 110 21.01 -0.42 -4.46
N ALA A 111 21.90 -0.92 -5.31
CA ALA A 111 23.35 -0.86 -5.09
C ALA A 111 23.89 0.57 -5.17
N ASP A 112 23.58 1.25 -6.27
CA ASP A 112 24.24 2.50 -6.68
C ASP A 112 23.39 3.74 -6.37
N GLY A 113 22.09 3.59 -6.10
CA GLY A 113 21.20 4.69 -5.77
C GLY A 113 21.26 5.82 -6.81
N PRO A 114 21.51 7.09 -6.41
CA PRO A 114 21.60 8.22 -7.34
C PRO A 114 22.72 8.14 -8.40
N THR A 115 23.70 7.24 -8.25
CA THR A 115 24.76 7.04 -9.25
C THR A 115 24.45 5.89 -10.21
N SER A 116 23.31 5.20 -10.05
CA SER A 116 22.89 4.16 -10.99
C SER A 116 22.69 4.73 -12.39
N GLN A 117 23.07 3.95 -13.41
CA GLN A 117 22.79 4.27 -14.81
C GLN A 117 21.28 4.37 -15.13
N TYR A 118 20.42 3.83 -14.26
CA TYR A 118 18.97 3.78 -14.47
C TYR A 118 18.20 4.94 -13.82
N VAL A 119 18.86 5.92 -13.19
CA VAL A 119 18.19 7.07 -12.55
C VAL A 119 17.34 7.89 -13.52
N GLU A 120 17.80 8.09 -14.76
CA GLU A 120 16.99 8.79 -15.77
C GLU A 120 15.74 7.99 -16.16
N LYS A 121 15.79 6.65 -16.12
CA LYS A 121 14.61 5.80 -16.28
C LYS A 121 13.64 5.95 -15.12
N VAL A 122 14.13 6.08 -13.88
CA VAL A 122 13.29 6.37 -12.70
C VAL A 122 12.50 7.66 -12.90
N LYS A 123 13.16 8.74 -13.35
CA LYS A 123 12.48 10.00 -13.66
C LYS A 123 11.43 9.81 -14.76
N ALA A 124 11.77 9.09 -15.84
CA ALA A 124 10.85 8.83 -16.94
C ALA A 124 9.61 8.00 -16.51
N GLN A 125 9.77 7.08 -15.55
CA GLN A 125 8.68 6.21 -15.07
C GLN A 125 7.90 6.80 -13.89
N GLN A 126 8.27 7.97 -13.38
CA GLN A 126 7.64 8.55 -12.18
C GLN A 126 6.12 8.72 -12.35
N ALA A 127 5.65 9.14 -13.53
CA ALA A 127 4.23 9.29 -13.81
C ALA A 127 3.49 7.94 -13.84
N THR A 128 4.11 6.90 -14.44
CA THR A 128 3.57 5.54 -14.48
C THR A 128 3.42 4.96 -13.07
N VAL A 129 4.51 5.00 -12.29
CA VAL A 129 4.52 4.53 -10.89
C VAL A 129 3.51 5.31 -10.05
N GLY A 130 3.44 6.64 -10.22
CA GLY A 130 2.48 7.48 -9.51
C GLY A 130 1.02 7.15 -9.84
N SER A 131 0.71 6.86 -11.11
CA SER A 131 -0.63 6.43 -11.53
C SER A 131 -1.00 5.08 -10.93
N GLU A 132 -0.07 4.12 -10.97
CA GLU A 132 -0.26 2.79 -10.36
C GLU A 132 -0.47 2.90 -8.85
N MET A 133 0.32 3.73 -8.17
CA MET A 133 0.18 3.99 -6.74
C MET A 133 -1.16 4.58 -6.38
N ARG A 134 -1.65 5.55 -7.17
CA ARG A 134 -2.98 6.11 -6.95
C ARG A 134 -4.05 5.02 -7.05
N SER A 135 -4.01 4.21 -8.11
CA SER A 135 -5.02 3.17 -8.34
C SER A 135 -4.99 2.06 -7.28
N THR A 136 -3.82 1.67 -6.80
CA THR A 136 -3.67 0.54 -5.87
C THR A 136 -3.76 0.95 -4.41
N SER A 137 -3.48 2.21 -4.09
CA SER A 137 -3.36 2.68 -2.71
C SER A 137 -4.46 3.65 -2.28
N GLU A 138 -5.39 4.03 -3.15
CA GLU A 138 -6.56 4.85 -2.78
C GLU A 138 -7.32 4.28 -1.56
N PRO A 139 -7.60 2.95 -1.46
CA PRO A 139 -8.27 2.41 -0.27
C PRO A 139 -7.47 2.57 1.02
N ILE A 140 -6.14 2.51 0.95
CA ILE A 140 -5.24 2.66 2.10
C ILE A 140 -5.28 4.09 2.60
N VAL A 141 -5.16 5.05 1.69
CA VAL A 141 -5.22 6.48 2.02
C VAL A 141 -6.59 6.84 2.59
N ALA A 142 -7.67 6.37 1.96
CA ALA A 142 -9.03 6.62 2.45
C ALA A 142 -9.26 6.06 3.85
N ALA A 143 -8.79 4.83 4.13
CA ALA A 143 -8.91 4.22 5.45
C ALA A 143 -8.10 4.97 6.52
N LEU A 144 -6.84 5.31 6.23
CA LEU A 144 -5.99 6.10 7.12
C LEU A 144 -6.63 7.46 7.46
N VAL A 145 -7.12 8.18 6.45
CA VAL A 145 -7.76 9.49 6.63
C VAL A 145 -9.05 9.37 7.44
N THR A 146 -9.88 8.37 7.14
CA THR A 146 -11.13 8.14 7.87
C THR A 146 -10.86 7.88 9.35
N GLU A 147 -9.87 7.04 9.66
CA GLU A 147 -9.51 6.72 11.05
C GLU A 147 -8.92 7.93 11.77
N ALA A 148 -7.99 8.67 11.14
CA ALA A 148 -7.40 9.87 11.74
C ALA A 148 -8.44 10.97 12.05
N LEU A 149 -9.38 11.21 11.13
CA LEU A 149 -10.46 12.18 11.32
C LEU A 149 -11.42 11.74 12.43
N LYS A 150 -11.75 10.45 12.48
CA LYS A 150 -12.59 9.88 13.55
C LYS A 150 -11.93 10.05 14.92
N GLU A 151 -10.67 9.65 15.05
CA GLU A 151 -9.90 9.78 16.30
C GLU A 151 -9.82 11.24 16.75
N THR A 152 -9.58 12.16 15.82
CA THR A 152 -9.57 13.60 16.10
C THR A 152 -10.92 14.08 16.65
N MET A 153 -12.02 13.68 16.00
CA MET A 153 -13.36 14.09 16.43
C MET A 153 -13.70 13.56 17.82
N GLU A 154 -13.44 12.27 18.08
CA GLU A 154 -13.73 11.62 19.36
C GLU A 154 -12.91 12.21 20.51
N LYS A 155 -11.65 12.59 20.26
CA LYS A 155 -10.72 13.04 21.31
C LYS A 155 -10.76 14.53 21.60
N ARG A 156 -11.23 15.37 20.67
CA ARG A 156 -10.99 16.83 20.71
C ARG A 156 -12.18 17.72 20.32
N VAL A 157 -13.20 17.16 19.67
CA VAL A 157 -14.31 17.95 19.07
C VAL A 157 -15.67 17.66 19.70
N GLN A 158 -15.82 16.49 20.34
CA GLN A 158 -16.97 16.15 21.18
C GLN A 158 -17.11 17.13 22.34
#